data_AF-A0A933W2P7-F1
#
_entry.id   AF-A0A933W2P7-F1
#
_cell.length_a   1.000
_cell.length_b   1.000
_cell.length_c   1.000
_cell.angle_alpha   90.00
_cell.angle_beta   90.00
_cell.angle_gamma   90.00
#
_symmetry.space_group_name_H-M   'P 1'
#
loop_
_entity.id
_entity.type
_entity.pdbx_description
1 polymer ?
#
loop_
_entity_poly.entity_id
_entity_poly.type
_entity_poly.pdbx_seq_one_letter_code
_entity_poly.pdbx_strand_id
1 'polypeptide(L)'
;MNDSISTAVKARPATEDPVANRIRTRRLALGWSLKRLSEATGGLAPSFLFNIENSRKVPSEEVAARIAHAIDDTAHEATYRAWARAKSRGRTGRIDHDAMLSAWELLRNPFGEPAAPGVAPAAPVGESRDAGRLRVPVLATASDPGDGVRPIPEQVINTLSLDPLAYGHDAELARERYSRLRRPFAFPLDEEQAKRAGLMGATLAVVTRDEAISPDPNAAYVVRVEGRLEVVRGSAYAGGEVPGSLRNAGLDRTEDLRAATVGRIDHLLPDVRL
;
A
#
# COMPACT_ATOMS: atom_id res chain seq x y z
N MET A 1 38.86 -27.57 -18.26
CA MET A 1 38.31 -26.21 -18.37
C MET A 1 36.82 -26.33 -18.60
N ASN A 2 36.02 -26.06 -17.56
CA ASN A 2 34.73 -25.36 -17.64
C ASN A 2 34.15 -25.34 -16.23
N ASP A 3 34.34 -24.20 -15.57
CA ASP A 3 33.81 -23.88 -14.25
C ASP A 3 32.29 -23.81 -14.29
N SER A 4 31.65 -24.70 -13.53
CA SER A 4 30.26 -24.58 -13.12
C SER A 4 30.14 -23.46 -12.09
N ILE A 5 29.94 -22.22 -12.55
CA ILE A 5 29.45 -21.14 -11.69
C ILE A 5 27.97 -21.40 -11.43
N SER A 6 27.72 -22.15 -10.36
CA SER A 6 26.41 -22.25 -9.72
C SER A 6 26.10 -20.90 -9.07
N THR A 7 25.58 -19.94 -9.84
CA THR A 7 24.94 -18.73 -9.30
C THR A 7 23.65 -19.13 -8.60
N ALA A 8 23.78 -19.51 -7.34
CA ALA A 8 22.68 -19.47 -6.41
C ALA A 8 22.10 -18.05 -6.43
N VAL A 9 20.89 -17.92 -6.97
CA VAL A 9 20.06 -16.72 -6.85
C VAL A 9 19.84 -16.50 -5.35
N LYS A 10 20.68 -15.68 -4.75
CA LYS A 10 20.58 -15.26 -3.36
C LYS A 10 19.27 -14.47 -3.26
N ALA A 11 18.25 -15.09 -2.66
CA ALA A 11 16.98 -14.43 -2.37
C ALA A 11 17.25 -13.05 -1.76
N ARG A 12 16.70 -12.00 -2.37
CA ARG A 12 16.75 -10.63 -1.85
C ARG A 12 16.24 -10.67 -0.40
N PRO A 13 16.95 -10.08 0.58
CA PRO A 13 16.50 -10.13 1.97
C PRO A 13 15.14 -9.45 2.10
N ALA A 14 14.29 -10.03 2.95
CA ALA A 14 12.97 -9.52 3.29
C ALA A 14 13.00 -8.00 3.54
N THR A 15 12.05 -7.31 2.93
CA THR A 15 11.78 -5.87 3.06
C THR A 15 11.89 -5.43 4.52
N GLU A 16 12.80 -4.47 4.81
CA GLU A 16 13.07 -3.98 6.17
C GLU A 16 11.84 -3.28 6.76
N ASP A 17 11.58 -3.49 8.07
CA ASP A 17 10.47 -2.85 8.77
C ASP A 17 10.71 -1.32 8.87
N PRO A 18 9.75 -0.49 8.43
CA PRO A 18 9.91 0.96 8.32
C PRO A 18 9.98 1.67 9.67
N VAL A 19 9.30 1.18 10.70
CA VAL A 19 9.41 1.75 12.06
C VAL A 19 10.74 1.34 12.67
N ALA A 20 11.16 0.09 12.45
CA ALA A 20 12.50 -0.35 12.85
C ALA A 20 13.61 0.48 12.17
N ASN A 21 13.44 0.76 10.87
CA ASN A 21 14.37 1.59 10.11
C ASN A 21 14.35 3.05 10.59
N ARG A 22 13.19 3.59 10.97
CA ARG A 22 13.08 4.94 11.53
C ARG A 22 13.79 5.05 12.88
N ILE A 23 13.61 4.07 13.78
CA ILE A 23 14.34 4.01 15.05
C ILE A 23 15.84 4.06 14.80
N ARG A 24 16.32 3.21 13.88
CA ARG A 24 17.73 3.17 13.50
C ARG A 24 18.21 4.50 12.92
N THR A 25 17.46 5.08 11.99
CA THR A 25 17.80 6.34 11.30
C THR A 25 17.87 7.50 12.29
N ARG A 26 16.87 7.66 13.16
CA ARG A 26 16.85 8.70 14.19
C ARG A 26 17.98 8.54 15.20
N ARG A 27 18.21 7.32 15.70
CA ARG A 27 19.33 7.03 16.61
C ARG A 27 20.67 7.41 15.98
N LEU A 28 20.89 7.05 14.71
CA LEU A 28 22.12 7.38 13.99
C LEU A 28 22.25 8.88 13.72
N ALA A 29 21.15 9.57 13.38
CA ALA A 29 21.15 11.02 13.19
C ALA A 29 21.50 11.79 14.48
N LEU A 30 21.13 11.25 15.65
CA LEU A 30 21.54 11.77 16.96
C LEU A 30 23.00 11.41 17.34
N GLY A 31 23.69 10.61 16.52
CA GLY A 31 25.04 10.12 16.82
C GLY A 31 25.08 9.10 17.96
N TRP A 32 23.96 8.46 18.29
CA TRP A 32 23.84 7.62 19.47
C TRP A 32 24.23 6.17 19.21
N SER A 33 24.97 5.59 20.15
CA SER A 33 25.18 4.14 20.23
C SER A 33 23.93 3.44 20.77
N LEU A 34 23.81 2.12 20.55
CA LEU A 34 22.74 1.32 21.16
C LEU A 34 22.81 1.32 22.70
N LYS A 35 24.01 1.47 23.28
CA LYS A 35 24.18 1.66 24.72
C LYS A 35 23.56 2.98 25.17
N ARG A 36 23.73 4.06 24.40
CA ARG A 36 23.13 5.35 24.73
C ARG A 36 21.60 5.32 24.62
N LEU A 37 21.06 4.65 23.60
CA LEU A 37 19.61 4.42 23.49
C LEU A 37 19.07 3.55 24.64
N SER A 38 19.83 2.54 25.07
CA SER A 38 19.50 1.71 26.23
C SER A 38 19.34 2.56 27.49
N GLU A 39 20.32 3.42 27.80
CA GLU A 39 20.24 4.36 28.93
C GLU A 39 19.03 5.28 28.83
N ALA A 40 18.82 5.90 27.66
CA ALA A 40 17.72 6.85 27.43
C ALA A 40 16.33 6.20 27.49
N THR A 41 16.24 4.90 27.21
CA THR A 41 14.98 4.14 27.31
C THR A 41 14.79 3.49 28.68
N GLY A 42 15.59 3.81 29.70
CA GLY A 42 15.45 3.25 31.05
C GLY A 42 16.07 1.86 31.22
N GLY A 43 17.20 1.60 30.55
CA GLY A 43 18.00 0.40 30.73
C GLY A 43 17.56 -0.81 29.89
N LEU A 44 16.86 -0.63 28.77
CA LEU A 44 16.54 -1.74 27.86
C LEU A 44 17.82 -2.39 27.33
N ALA A 45 17.91 -3.71 27.31
CA ALA A 45 19.12 -4.38 26.84
C ALA A 45 19.52 -3.93 25.41
N PRO A 46 20.78 -3.53 25.14
CA PRO A 46 21.21 -3.12 23.80
C PRO A 46 20.97 -4.18 22.72
N SER A 47 21.06 -5.47 23.07
CA SER A 47 20.76 -6.60 22.17
C SER A 47 19.26 -6.69 21.84
N PHE A 48 18.38 -6.29 22.75
CA PHE A 48 16.94 -6.22 22.49
C PHE A 48 16.62 -5.08 21.52
N LEU A 49 17.21 -3.90 21.74
CA LEU A 49 17.09 -2.75 20.84
C LEU A 49 17.66 -3.06 19.44
N PHE A 50 18.81 -3.73 19.36
CA PHE A 50 19.36 -4.21 18.08
C PHE A 50 18.38 -5.11 17.34
N ASN A 51 17.75 -6.07 18.03
CA ASN A 51 16.78 -6.97 17.41
C ASN A 51 15.51 -6.24 16.96
N ILE A 52 15.13 -5.16 17.64
CA ILE A 52 14.03 -4.28 17.21
C ILE A 52 14.39 -3.57 15.91
N GLU A 53 15.56 -2.93 15.84
CA GLU A 53 16.03 -2.19 14.65
C GLU A 53 16.21 -3.07 13.42
N ASN A 54 16.46 -4.37 13.61
CA ASN A 54 16.59 -5.36 12.53
C ASN A 54 15.30 -6.15 12.29
N SER A 55 14.16 -5.67 12.81
CA SER A 55 12.84 -6.28 12.61
C SER A 55 12.71 -7.73 13.13
N ARG A 56 13.63 -8.18 13.98
CA ARG A 56 13.66 -9.55 14.53
C ARG A 56 12.82 -9.70 15.80
N LYS A 57 12.57 -8.60 16.52
CA LYS A 57 11.71 -8.56 17.69
C LYS A 57 10.75 -7.38 17.63
N VAL A 58 9.55 -7.63 18.12
CA VAL A 58 8.49 -6.64 18.27
C VAL A 58 8.42 -6.26 19.76
N PRO A 59 8.57 -4.99 20.12
CA PRO A 59 8.42 -4.53 21.49
C PRO A 59 6.94 -4.47 21.91
N SER A 60 6.69 -4.30 23.21
CA SER A 60 5.36 -3.88 23.68
C SER A 60 5.07 -2.44 23.28
N GLU A 61 3.80 -2.03 23.30
CA GLU A 61 3.39 -0.66 22.98
C GLU A 61 4.07 0.37 23.89
N GLU A 62 4.16 0.09 25.19
CA GLU A 62 4.83 0.95 26.16
C GLU A 62 6.33 1.11 25.86
N VAL A 63 6.99 0.03 25.46
CA VAL A 63 8.40 0.07 25.07
C VAL A 63 8.57 0.86 23.78
N ALA A 64 7.66 0.70 22.80
CA ALA A 64 7.71 1.43 21.55
C ALA A 64 7.55 2.95 21.77
N ALA A 65 6.63 3.35 22.65
CA ALA A 65 6.46 4.74 23.07
C ALA A 65 7.71 5.31 23.77
N ARG A 66 8.29 4.55 24.71
CA ARG A 66 9.56 4.92 25.37
C ARG A 66 10.69 5.14 24.38
N ILE A 67 10.77 4.31 23.34
CA ILE A 67 11.77 4.48 22.27
C ILE A 67 11.51 5.79 21.51
N ALA A 68 10.26 6.10 21.15
CA ALA A 68 9.91 7.35 20.49
C ALA A 68 10.28 8.59 21.31
N HIS A 69 10.02 8.57 22.63
CA HIS A 69 10.49 9.64 23.53
C HIS A 69 12.01 9.74 23.59
N ALA A 70 12.70 8.61 23.70
CA ALA A 70 14.15 8.60 23.83
C ALA A 70 14.85 9.20 22.61
N ILE A 71 14.33 9.00 21.40
CA ILE A 71 14.93 9.50 20.15
C ILE A 71 14.34 10.85 19.68
N ASP A 72 13.65 11.56 20.57
CA ASP A 72 13.03 12.86 20.31
C ASP A 72 12.05 12.82 19.10
N ASP A 73 11.25 11.76 19.04
CA ASP A 73 10.27 11.53 17.97
C ASP A 73 8.85 11.40 18.55
N THR A 74 8.59 12.17 19.61
CA THR A 74 7.35 12.18 20.41
C THR A 74 6.10 12.49 19.61
N ALA A 75 6.21 13.34 18.57
CA ALA A 75 5.14 13.61 17.62
C ALA A 75 4.60 12.34 16.95
N HIS A 76 5.40 11.26 16.92
CA HIS A 76 5.05 9.98 16.34
C HIS A 76 4.88 8.88 17.39
N GLU A 77 4.75 9.20 18.69
CA GLU A 77 4.57 8.18 19.73
C GLU A 77 3.39 7.23 19.43
N ALA A 78 2.26 7.79 19.00
CA ALA A 78 1.06 7.02 18.61
C ALA A 78 1.36 6.01 17.49
N THR A 79 2.23 6.39 16.54
CA THR A 79 2.68 5.52 15.45
C THR A 79 3.43 4.31 15.99
N TYR A 80 4.35 4.52 16.93
CA TYR A 80 5.19 3.46 17.48
C TYR A 80 4.36 2.47 18.29
N ARG A 81 3.39 2.97 19.07
CA ARG A 81 2.42 2.13 19.78
C ARG A 81 1.57 1.30 18.82
N ALA A 82 1.04 1.92 17.78
CA ALA A 82 0.21 1.27 16.78
C ALA A 82 0.97 0.17 16.02
N TRP A 83 2.22 0.43 15.64
CA TRP A 83 3.11 -0.57 15.04
C TRP A 83 3.35 -1.76 15.96
N ALA A 84 3.70 -1.53 17.23
CA ALA A 84 3.91 -2.60 18.21
C ALA A 84 2.63 -3.43 18.45
N ARG A 85 1.47 -2.78 18.48
CA ARG A 85 0.16 -3.42 18.59
C ARG A 85 -0.14 -4.31 17.38
N ALA A 86 0.07 -3.80 16.17
CA ALA A 86 -0.21 -4.52 14.93
C ALA A 86 0.68 -5.77 14.80
N LYS A 87 1.98 -5.62 15.10
CA LYS A 87 2.96 -6.70 14.98
C LYS A 87 2.87 -7.75 16.10
N SER A 88 2.45 -7.36 17.31
CA SER A 88 2.24 -8.32 18.41
C SER A 88 1.00 -9.21 18.20
N ARG A 89 -0.06 -8.68 17.56
CA ARG A 89 -1.29 -9.42 17.21
C ARG A 89 -1.15 -10.32 15.97
N GLY A 90 -0.13 -10.11 15.15
CA GLY A 90 0.21 -10.98 14.02
C GLY A 90 0.58 -12.42 14.41
N ARG A 91 0.86 -12.70 15.69
CA ARG A 91 1.04 -14.08 16.20
C ARG A 91 -0.27 -14.84 16.47
N THR A 92 -1.43 -14.17 16.51
CA THR A 92 -2.73 -14.77 16.85
C THR A 92 -3.81 -14.57 15.77
N GLY A 93 -3.45 -14.13 14.56
CA GLY A 93 -4.31 -14.27 13.37
C GLY A 93 -5.32 -13.14 13.10
N ARG A 94 -5.23 -11.98 13.77
CA ARG A 94 -5.97 -10.76 13.38
C ARG A 94 -5.05 -9.54 13.46
N ILE A 95 -4.56 -9.10 12.29
CA ILE A 95 -3.72 -7.91 12.15
C ILE A 95 -4.65 -6.69 12.08
N ASP A 96 -4.47 -5.74 12.99
CA ASP A 96 -5.09 -4.41 12.93
C ASP A 96 -4.24 -3.52 12.00
N HIS A 97 -4.45 -3.74 10.70
CA HIS A 97 -3.64 -3.19 9.61
C HIS A 97 -3.86 -1.67 9.43
N ASP A 98 -5.05 -1.17 9.82
CA ASP A 98 -5.41 0.26 9.82
C ASP A 98 -4.51 1.06 10.78
N ALA A 99 -4.27 0.54 11.99
CA ALA A 99 -3.41 1.23 12.96
C ALA A 99 -1.96 1.32 12.46
N MET A 100 -1.47 0.30 11.74
CA MET A 100 -0.13 0.30 11.15
C MET A 100 -0.02 1.27 9.96
N LEU A 101 -1.08 1.40 9.15
CA LEU A 101 -1.14 2.30 7.98
C LEU A 101 -1.27 3.78 8.37
N SER A 102 -2.13 4.13 9.32
CA SER A 102 -2.25 5.52 9.83
C SER A 102 -0.98 5.99 10.52
N ALA A 103 -0.32 5.10 11.27
CA ALA A 103 1.01 5.34 11.82
C ALA A 103 2.04 5.62 10.70
N TRP A 104 1.97 4.83 9.63
CA TRP A 104 2.81 4.97 8.46
C TRP A 104 2.66 6.31 7.73
N GLU A 105 1.44 6.80 7.56
CA GLU A 105 1.15 8.06 6.88
C GLU A 105 1.65 9.27 7.69
N LEU A 106 1.53 9.22 9.03
CA LEU A 106 2.09 10.24 9.92
C LEU A 106 3.62 10.33 9.83
N LEU A 107 4.32 9.19 9.68
CA LEU A 107 5.78 9.18 9.55
C LEU A 107 6.32 9.76 8.24
N ARG A 108 5.51 9.76 7.17
CA ARG A 108 5.90 10.14 5.81
C ARG A 108 5.78 11.64 5.54
N ASN A 109 5.18 12.41 6.44
CA ASN A 109 4.89 13.82 6.24
C ASN A 109 5.55 14.71 7.32
N PRO A 110 6.84 15.10 7.17
CA PRO A 110 7.59 15.84 8.20
C PRO A 110 7.15 17.31 8.40
N PHE A 111 6.12 17.78 7.70
CA PHE A 111 5.60 19.16 7.76
C PHE A 111 4.09 19.25 8.06
N GLY A 112 3.43 18.15 8.45
CA GLY A 112 2.05 18.20 8.93
C GLY A 112 1.99 18.65 10.39
N GLU A 113 1.44 19.83 10.65
CA GLU A 113 1.18 20.29 12.02
C GLU A 113 0.38 19.25 12.83
N PRO A 114 0.69 19.06 14.12
CA PRO A 114 -0.04 18.14 14.97
C PRO A 114 -1.48 18.64 15.18
N ALA A 115 -2.46 17.83 14.80
CA ALA A 115 -3.84 18.05 15.26
C ALA A 115 -3.87 17.99 16.80
N ALA A 116 -4.38 19.06 17.40
CA ALA A 116 -4.39 19.25 18.85
C ALA A 116 -5.07 18.09 19.62
N PRO A 117 -4.58 17.74 20.81
CA PRO A 117 -5.14 16.64 21.59
C PRO A 117 -6.40 17.11 22.33
N GLY A 118 -7.54 16.53 21.97
CA GLY A 118 -8.74 16.67 22.79
C GLY A 118 -10.01 16.44 22.00
N VAL A 119 -10.41 15.18 21.87
CA VAL A 119 -11.76 14.66 22.15
C VAL A 119 -11.67 13.15 21.93
N ALA A 120 -11.79 12.38 23.01
CA ALA A 120 -11.98 10.94 22.91
C ALA A 120 -13.35 10.67 22.24
N PRO A 121 -13.45 9.82 21.21
CA PRO A 121 -14.75 9.46 20.68
C PRO A 121 -15.38 8.40 21.58
N ALA A 122 -16.53 8.77 22.16
CA ALA A 122 -17.47 7.84 22.74
C ALA A 122 -17.89 6.80 21.70
N ALA A 123 -17.92 5.53 22.10
CA ALA A 123 -18.47 4.46 21.28
C ALA A 123 -20.00 4.61 21.17
N PRO A 124 -20.61 4.50 19.97
CA PRO A 124 -21.99 4.14 19.86
C PRO A 124 -22.11 2.67 19.44
N VAL A 125 -22.77 1.90 20.32
CA VAL A 125 -23.47 0.67 20.00
C VAL A 125 -24.70 1.05 19.19
N GLY A 126 -24.90 0.46 18.01
CA GLY A 126 -26.10 0.68 17.21
C GLY A 126 -25.96 0.13 15.81
N GLU A 127 -26.61 -1.00 15.57
CA GLU A 127 -26.67 -1.72 14.30
C GLU A 127 -27.20 -0.82 13.16
N SER A 128 -26.39 -0.64 12.11
CA SER A 128 -26.88 -0.29 10.77
C SER A 128 -25.90 -0.81 9.73
N ARG A 129 -26.43 -1.54 8.74
CA ARG A 129 -25.66 -2.25 7.70
C ARG A 129 -24.84 -1.29 6.84
N ASP A 130 -23.51 -1.49 6.85
CA ASP A 130 -22.63 -1.59 5.67
C ASP A 130 -22.66 -0.50 4.57
N ALA A 131 -22.87 0.77 4.93
CA ALA A 131 -22.68 1.91 4.00
C ALA A 131 -21.26 2.53 4.05
N GLY A 132 -20.29 1.87 4.69
CA GLY A 132 -19.03 2.52 5.09
C GLY A 132 -17.73 1.90 4.60
N ARG A 133 -17.67 0.63 4.17
CA ARG A 133 -16.38 0.00 3.82
C ARG A 133 -16.48 -0.83 2.54
N LEU A 134 -15.79 -0.37 1.49
CA LEU A 134 -15.72 -1.06 0.22
C LEU A 134 -14.55 -2.05 0.22
N ARG A 135 -14.84 -3.33 -0.01
CA ARG A 135 -13.81 -4.38 -0.10
C ARG A 135 -13.38 -4.59 -1.54
N VAL A 136 -12.07 -4.46 -1.79
CA VAL A 136 -11.45 -4.58 -3.11
C VAL A 136 -10.46 -5.76 -3.08
N PRO A 137 -10.68 -6.82 -3.88
CA PRO A 137 -9.74 -7.94 -3.99
C PRO A 137 -8.42 -7.48 -4.63
N VAL A 138 -7.31 -7.91 -4.05
CA VAL A 138 -5.95 -7.61 -4.52
C VAL A 138 -5.34 -8.84 -5.18
N LEU A 139 -4.94 -8.71 -6.44
CA LEU A 139 -4.33 -9.78 -7.23
C LEU A 139 -2.83 -9.94 -6.91
N ALA A 140 -2.34 -11.18 -6.97
CA ALA A 140 -0.92 -11.50 -6.73
C ALA A 140 0.03 -10.78 -7.69
N THR A 141 -0.43 -10.64 -8.92
CA THR A 141 0.30 -10.21 -10.09
C THR A 141 -0.64 -9.42 -10.99
N ALA A 142 -0.11 -8.83 -12.06
CA ALA A 142 -0.90 -8.29 -13.16
C ALA A 142 -1.54 -9.41 -14.01
N SER A 143 -2.03 -10.49 -13.39
CA SER A 143 -2.76 -11.55 -14.09
C SER A 143 -4.20 -11.13 -14.30
N ASP A 144 -4.78 -11.54 -15.42
CA ASP A 144 -6.17 -11.24 -15.74
C ASP A 144 -7.15 -11.95 -14.78
N PRO A 145 -8.05 -11.21 -14.11
CA PRO A 145 -9.06 -11.78 -13.21
C PRO A 145 -10.27 -12.37 -13.96
N GLY A 146 -10.33 -12.23 -15.29
CA GLY A 146 -11.48 -12.63 -16.11
C GLY A 146 -12.69 -11.70 -15.94
N ASP A 147 -13.80 -12.08 -16.57
CA ASP A 147 -15.00 -11.23 -16.67
C ASP A 147 -15.99 -11.44 -15.52
N GLY A 148 -15.65 -12.34 -14.58
CA GLY A 148 -16.48 -12.64 -13.42
C GLY A 148 -16.65 -11.45 -12.49
N VAL A 149 -17.78 -11.41 -11.77
CA VAL A 149 -18.12 -10.34 -10.80
C VAL A 149 -17.04 -10.15 -9.74
N ARG A 150 -16.34 -11.24 -9.38
CA ARG A 150 -15.18 -11.24 -8.48
C ARG A 150 -14.05 -12.06 -9.12
N PRO A 151 -12.78 -11.68 -8.89
CA PRO A 151 -11.65 -12.52 -9.27
C PRO A 151 -11.71 -13.88 -8.57
N ILE A 152 -11.09 -14.88 -9.19
CA ILE A 152 -11.04 -16.25 -8.67
C ILE A 152 -10.21 -16.27 -7.38
N PRO A 153 -10.63 -16.92 -6.28
CA PRO A 153 -9.95 -16.84 -4.98
C PRO A 153 -8.45 -17.16 -5.03
N GLU A 154 -8.00 -18.07 -5.90
CA GLU A 154 -6.60 -18.46 -6.04
C GLU A 154 -5.72 -17.32 -6.59
N GLN A 155 -6.31 -16.32 -7.25
CA GLN A 155 -5.60 -15.15 -7.76
C GLN A 155 -5.54 -14.01 -6.72
N VAL A 156 -6.41 -14.06 -5.71
CA VAL A 156 -6.56 -13.01 -4.70
C VAL A 156 -5.63 -13.28 -3.53
N ILE A 157 -4.60 -12.45 -3.37
CA ILE A 157 -3.62 -12.58 -2.27
C ILE A 157 -4.02 -11.78 -1.05
N ASN A 158 -4.89 -10.77 -1.22
CA ASN A 158 -5.33 -9.91 -0.14
C ASN A 158 -6.68 -9.28 -0.47
N THR A 159 -7.35 -8.71 0.53
CA THR A 159 -8.54 -7.87 0.34
C THR A 159 -8.29 -6.53 0.98
N LEU A 160 -8.24 -5.49 0.15
CA LEU A 160 -8.15 -4.11 0.57
C LEU A 160 -9.53 -3.62 1.07
N SER A 161 -9.56 -2.92 2.19
CA SER A 161 -10.77 -2.27 2.71
C SER A 161 -10.64 -0.76 2.55
N LEU A 162 -11.48 -0.15 1.73
CA LEU A 162 -11.55 1.29 1.50
C LEU A 162 -12.67 1.89 2.37
N ASP A 163 -12.31 2.69 3.38
CA ASP A 163 -13.25 3.37 4.28
C ASP A 163 -13.27 4.88 3.98
N PRO A 164 -14.41 5.49 3.59
CA PRO A 164 -14.53 6.93 3.44
C PRO A 164 -14.21 7.71 4.72
N LEU A 165 -14.55 7.17 5.89
CA LEU A 165 -14.32 7.86 7.17
C LEU A 165 -12.82 8.01 7.50
N ALA A 166 -11.96 7.22 6.85
CA ALA A 166 -10.51 7.34 6.97
C ALA A 166 -9.95 8.61 6.29
N TYR A 167 -10.74 9.31 5.46
CA TYR A 167 -10.34 10.55 4.77
C TYR A 167 -10.63 11.82 5.58
N GLY A 168 -11.05 11.68 6.84
CA GLY A 168 -11.29 12.82 7.73
C GLY A 168 -12.32 13.79 7.15
N HIS A 169 -11.92 15.05 6.94
CA HIS A 169 -12.78 16.10 6.38
C HIS A 169 -13.25 15.82 4.94
N ASP A 170 -12.57 14.94 4.20
CA ASP A 170 -12.91 14.55 2.83
C ASP A 170 -13.76 13.27 2.77
N ALA A 171 -14.33 12.82 3.89
CA ALA A 171 -15.09 11.58 3.94
C ALA A 171 -16.31 11.56 3.02
N GLU A 172 -16.95 12.70 2.77
CA GLU A 172 -18.04 12.81 1.80
C GLU A 172 -17.55 12.61 0.37
N LEU A 173 -16.42 13.25 0.01
CA LEU A 173 -15.79 13.10 -1.30
C LEU A 173 -15.28 11.66 -1.52
N ALA A 174 -14.72 11.04 -0.49
CA ALA A 174 -14.30 9.64 -0.52
C ALA A 174 -15.50 8.69 -0.67
N ARG A 175 -16.62 8.98 0.01
CA ARG A 175 -17.86 8.20 -0.11
C ARG A 175 -18.43 8.33 -1.52
N GLU A 176 -18.45 9.54 -2.07
CA GLU A 176 -18.86 9.79 -3.45
C GLU A 176 -17.97 9.03 -4.44
N ARG A 177 -16.64 9.11 -4.29
CA ARG A 177 -15.69 8.38 -5.14
C ARG A 177 -15.87 6.87 -5.06
N TYR A 178 -15.94 6.30 -3.87
CA TYR A 178 -16.10 4.84 -3.71
C TYR A 178 -17.46 4.34 -4.18
N SER A 179 -18.50 5.17 -4.08
CA SER A 179 -19.83 4.84 -4.60
C SER A 179 -19.86 4.70 -6.12
N ARG A 180 -18.87 5.26 -6.83
CA ARG A 180 -18.72 5.17 -8.30
C ARG A 180 -17.95 3.93 -8.74
N LEU A 181 -17.24 3.25 -7.82
CA LEU A 181 -16.53 2.02 -8.17
C LEU A 181 -17.54 0.91 -8.50
N ARG A 182 -17.30 0.22 -9.62
CA ARG A 182 -18.11 -0.87 -10.15
C ARG A 182 -17.21 -2.09 -10.27
N ARG A 183 -17.58 -3.17 -9.55
CA ARG A 183 -16.82 -4.45 -9.50
C ARG A 183 -15.30 -4.24 -9.38
N PRO A 184 -14.84 -3.44 -8.40
CA PRO A 184 -13.44 -3.04 -8.35
C PRO A 184 -12.53 -4.22 -8.02
N PHE A 185 -11.31 -4.16 -8.51
CA PHE A 185 -10.20 -5.01 -8.08
C PHE A 185 -8.92 -4.18 -8.06
N ALA A 186 -7.89 -4.67 -7.38
CA ALA A 186 -6.60 -4.03 -7.33
C ALA A 186 -5.50 -4.98 -7.78
N PHE A 187 -4.47 -4.48 -8.43
CA PHE A 187 -3.30 -5.28 -8.81
C PHE A 187 -2.04 -4.44 -8.72
N PRO A 188 -0.87 -5.09 -8.50
CA PRO A 188 0.38 -4.37 -8.44
C PRO A 188 0.76 -3.79 -9.80
N LEU A 189 1.13 -2.51 -9.80
CA LEU A 189 1.67 -1.83 -10.97
C LEU A 189 3.15 -2.17 -11.13
N ASP A 190 3.53 -2.58 -12.33
CA ASP A 190 4.93 -2.64 -12.72
C ASP A 190 5.50 -1.20 -12.90
N GLU A 191 6.76 -0.98 -12.50
CA GLU A 191 7.37 0.37 -12.53
C GLU A 191 7.46 0.92 -13.96
N GLU A 192 7.74 0.08 -14.96
CA GLU A 192 7.79 0.52 -16.36
C GLU A 192 6.38 0.83 -16.89
N GLN A 193 5.39 0.00 -16.55
CA GLN A 193 3.98 0.26 -16.87
C GLN A 193 3.50 1.58 -16.25
N ALA A 194 3.78 1.80 -14.96
CA ALA A 194 3.43 3.01 -14.24
C ALA A 194 4.09 4.25 -14.86
N LYS A 195 5.39 4.18 -15.17
CA LYS A 195 6.13 5.28 -15.81
C LYS A 195 5.56 5.64 -17.18
N ARG A 196 5.27 4.66 -18.04
CA ARG A 196 4.64 4.88 -19.36
C ARG A 196 3.28 5.55 -19.23
N ALA A 197 2.49 5.13 -18.24
CA ALA A 197 1.18 5.70 -17.95
C ALA A 197 1.23 7.07 -17.25
N GLY A 198 2.40 7.50 -16.72
CA GLY A 198 2.54 8.74 -15.93
C GLY A 198 2.11 8.60 -14.47
N LEU A 199 2.02 7.37 -13.96
CA LEU A 199 1.55 7.02 -12.62
C LEU A 199 2.73 6.88 -11.65
N MET A 200 3.58 7.91 -11.56
CA MET A 200 4.81 7.89 -10.75
C MET A 200 4.51 7.68 -9.26
N GLY A 201 5.26 6.78 -8.60
CA GLY A 201 5.17 6.54 -7.16
C GLY A 201 4.01 5.64 -6.71
N ALA A 202 3.17 5.17 -7.65
CA ALA A 202 2.12 4.21 -7.39
C ALA A 202 2.61 2.78 -7.54
N THR A 203 2.10 1.88 -6.71
CA THR A 203 2.52 0.47 -6.72
C THR A 203 1.35 -0.50 -6.72
N LEU A 204 0.14 0.00 -6.48
CA LEU A 204 -1.12 -0.72 -6.62
C LEU A 204 -2.13 0.14 -7.37
N ALA A 205 -2.71 -0.38 -8.45
CA ALA A 205 -3.80 0.24 -9.18
C ALA A 205 -5.14 -0.36 -8.73
N VAL A 206 -6.09 0.49 -8.34
CA VAL A 206 -7.50 0.11 -8.16
C VAL A 206 -8.25 0.39 -9.45
N VAL A 207 -8.82 -0.66 -10.00
CA VAL A 207 -9.50 -0.66 -11.30
C VAL A 207 -11.00 -0.75 -11.06
N THR A 208 -11.76 0.14 -11.68
CA THR A 208 -13.21 -0.01 -11.82
C THR A 208 -13.50 -0.72 -13.14
N ARG A 209 -14.42 -1.69 -13.11
CA ARG A 209 -14.93 -2.39 -14.29
C ARG A 209 -16.34 -1.89 -14.54
N ASP A 210 -16.44 -0.90 -15.41
CA ASP A 210 -17.72 -0.36 -15.87
C ASP A 210 -17.86 -0.65 -17.37
N GLU A 211 -19.01 -1.21 -17.75
CA GLU A 211 -19.32 -1.62 -19.12
C GLU A 211 -19.56 -0.41 -20.03
N ALA A 212 -19.80 0.78 -19.46
CA ALA A 212 -20.11 2.01 -20.17
C ALA A 212 -18.98 3.07 -20.14
N ILE A 213 -17.72 2.67 -19.96
CA ILE A 213 -16.63 3.66 -19.84
C ILE A 213 -16.39 4.35 -21.19
N SER A 214 -16.75 5.64 -21.26
CA SER A 214 -16.27 6.53 -22.31
C SER A 214 -14.78 6.84 -22.05
N PRO A 215 -13.87 6.61 -23.03
CA PRO A 215 -12.46 6.90 -22.85
C PRO A 215 -12.19 8.39 -22.59
N ASP A 216 -11.61 8.71 -21.44
CA ASP A 216 -11.10 10.04 -21.08
C ASP A 216 -9.61 10.09 -21.45
N PRO A 217 -9.16 11.01 -22.33
CA PRO A 217 -7.77 11.10 -22.76
C PRO A 217 -6.77 11.32 -21.62
N ASN A 218 -7.23 11.85 -20.48
CA ASN A 218 -6.40 12.14 -19.30
C ASN A 218 -6.39 11.01 -18.27
N ALA A 219 -7.19 9.96 -18.46
CA ALA A 219 -7.24 8.83 -17.55
C ALA A 219 -6.26 7.71 -17.96
N ALA A 220 -6.08 6.73 -17.07
CA ALA A 220 -5.35 5.50 -17.37
C ALA A 220 -6.30 4.29 -17.36
N TYR A 221 -6.06 3.36 -18.27
CA TYR A 221 -6.89 2.21 -18.54
C TYR A 221 -6.08 0.94 -18.41
N VAL A 222 -6.77 -0.13 -18.04
CA VAL A 222 -6.22 -1.47 -17.97
C VAL A 222 -6.77 -2.28 -19.13
N VAL A 223 -5.87 -2.87 -19.91
CA VAL A 223 -6.20 -3.73 -21.04
C VAL A 223 -5.64 -5.14 -20.82
N ARG A 224 -6.31 -6.13 -21.37
CA ARG A 224 -5.92 -7.53 -21.36
C ARG A 224 -5.03 -7.84 -22.56
N VAL A 225 -3.85 -8.39 -22.29
CA VAL A 225 -2.89 -8.83 -23.31
C VAL A 225 -2.34 -10.18 -22.91
N GLU A 226 -2.63 -11.22 -23.70
CA GLU A 226 -2.08 -12.57 -23.48
C GLU A 226 -2.25 -13.09 -22.02
N GLY A 227 -3.41 -12.81 -21.41
CA GLY A 227 -3.72 -13.22 -20.03
C GLY A 227 -3.09 -12.34 -18.93
N ARG A 228 -2.47 -11.22 -19.32
CA ARG A 228 -1.88 -10.23 -18.42
C ARG A 228 -2.59 -8.88 -18.54
N LEU A 229 -2.50 -8.10 -17.48
CA LEU A 229 -2.97 -6.73 -17.41
C LEU A 229 -1.84 -5.79 -17.80
N GLU A 230 -2.11 -4.93 -18.78
CA GLU A 230 -1.24 -3.85 -19.21
C GLU A 230 -1.95 -2.51 -18.99
N VAL A 231 -1.17 -1.45 -18.79
CA VAL A 231 -1.70 -0.11 -18.57
C VAL A 231 -1.46 0.76 -19.79
N VAL A 232 -2.52 1.43 -20.23
CA VAL A 232 -2.50 2.36 -21.36
C VAL A 232 -3.09 3.70 -20.97
N ARG A 233 -2.56 4.79 -21.52
CA ARG A 233 -3.17 6.11 -21.35
C ARG A 233 -4.44 6.24 -22.19
N GLY A 234 -5.39 6.98 -21.67
CA GLY A 234 -6.65 7.29 -22.36
C GLY A 234 -6.45 7.97 -23.71
N SER A 235 -5.38 8.76 -23.86
CA SER A 235 -5.03 9.40 -25.12
C SER A 235 -4.83 8.40 -26.28
N ALA A 236 -4.45 7.15 -26.00
CA ALA A 236 -4.36 6.09 -27.00
C ALA A 236 -5.71 5.82 -27.70
N TYR A 237 -6.84 5.96 -27.00
CA TYR A 237 -8.18 5.80 -27.58
C TYR A 237 -8.57 6.96 -28.50
N ALA A 238 -7.87 8.10 -28.41
CA ALA A 238 -8.05 9.28 -29.24
C ALA A 238 -6.98 9.40 -30.35
N GLY A 239 -6.29 8.31 -30.68
CA GLY A 239 -5.24 8.29 -31.71
C GLY A 239 -3.86 8.74 -31.21
N GLY A 240 -3.67 8.83 -29.89
CA GLY A 240 -2.36 9.04 -29.27
C GLY A 240 -1.45 7.82 -29.33
N GLU A 241 -0.27 7.94 -28.75
CA GLU A 241 0.74 6.87 -28.79
C GLU A 241 0.29 5.63 -28.02
N VAL A 242 0.23 4.49 -28.73
CA VAL A 242 0.00 3.16 -28.15
C VAL A 242 1.33 2.52 -27.77
N PRO A 243 1.55 2.03 -26.53
CA PRO A 243 2.78 1.34 -26.15
C PRO A 243 3.18 0.20 -27.12
N GLY A 244 4.47 0.06 -27.40
CA GLY A 244 4.99 -0.95 -28.33
C GLY A 244 4.61 -2.38 -27.96
N SER A 245 4.51 -2.71 -26.66
CA SER A 245 4.04 -4.03 -26.20
C SER A 245 2.60 -4.32 -26.61
N LEU A 246 1.72 -3.32 -26.62
CA LEU A 246 0.33 -3.46 -27.06
C LEU A 246 0.23 -3.57 -28.59
N ARG A 247 1.00 -2.77 -29.32
CA ARG A 247 1.06 -2.84 -30.80
C ARG A 247 1.55 -4.20 -31.27
N ASN A 248 2.60 -4.74 -30.63
CA ASN A 248 3.13 -6.05 -30.95
C ASN A 248 2.11 -7.18 -30.68
N ALA A 249 1.18 -6.96 -29.75
CA ALA A 249 0.06 -7.86 -29.47
C ALA A 249 -1.17 -7.63 -30.36
N GLY A 250 -1.07 -6.76 -31.39
CA GLY A 250 -2.17 -6.47 -32.31
C GLY A 250 -3.21 -5.49 -31.79
N LEU A 251 -2.90 -4.71 -30.74
CA LEU A 251 -3.80 -3.69 -30.17
C LEU A 251 -3.41 -2.28 -30.63
N ASP A 252 -3.23 -2.09 -31.94
CA ASP A 252 -2.82 -0.82 -32.54
C ASP A 252 -4.00 0.08 -32.94
N ARG A 253 -5.19 -0.50 -33.12
CA ARG A 253 -6.44 0.25 -33.42
C ARG A 253 -7.26 0.50 -32.16
N THR A 254 -7.99 1.61 -32.16
CA THR A 254 -8.89 1.99 -31.04
C THR A 254 -9.94 0.92 -30.74
N GLU A 255 -10.48 0.24 -31.75
CA GLU A 255 -11.47 -0.82 -31.57
C GLU A 255 -10.88 -2.04 -30.85
N ASP A 256 -9.66 -2.43 -31.22
CA ASP A 256 -8.95 -3.54 -30.59
C ASP A 256 -8.61 -3.20 -29.13
N LEU A 257 -8.16 -1.96 -28.87
CA LEU A 257 -7.95 -1.47 -27.50
C LEU A 257 -9.24 -1.50 -26.68
N ARG A 258 -10.38 -1.04 -27.23
CA ARG A 258 -11.67 -1.07 -26.54
C ARG A 258 -12.13 -2.49 -26.22
N ALA A 259 -11.94 -3.42 -27.15
CA ALA A 259 -12.28 -4.82 -26.94
C ALA A 259 -11.41 -5.48 -25.86
N ALA A 260 -10.15 -5.04 -25.74
CA ALA A 260 -9.22 -5.50 -24.72
C ALA A 260 -9.38 -4.80 -23.36
N THR A 261 -10.16 -3.72 -23.25
CA THR A 261 -10.32 -2.96 -22.01
C THR A 261 -10.97 -3.79 -20.92
N VAL A 262 -10.28 -3.89 -19.78
CA VAL A 262 -10.80 -4.48 -18.55
C VAL A 262 -11.48 -3.41 -17.70
N GLY A 263 -10.90 -2.21 -17.64
CA GLY A 263 -11.45 -1.14 -16.80
C GLY A 263 -10.58 0.11 -16.76
N ARG A 264 -11.02 1.10 -15.98
CA ARG A 264 -10.29 2.35 -15.73
C ARG A 264 -9.60 2.30 -14.37
N ILE A 265 -8.41 2.86 -14.28
CA ILE A 265 -7.73 3.08 -13.00
C ILE A 265 -8.38 4.30 -12.33
N ASP A 266 -9.05 4.09 -11.20
CA ASP A 266 -9.67 5.17 -10.41
C ASP A 266 -8.81 5.63 -9.24
N HIS A 267 -8.05 4.71 -8.64
CA HIS A 267 -7.17 5.03 -7.52
C HIS A 267 -5.80 4.38 -7.68
N LEU A 268 -4.79 5.08 -7.17
CA LEU A 268 -3.43 4.62 -7.04
C LEU A 268 -3.11 4.56 -5.56
N LEU A 269 -2.52 3.45 -5.13
CA LEU A 269 -2.10 3.24 -3.77
C LEU A 269 -0.61 2.84 -3.76
N PRO A 270 0.14 3.22 -2.72
CA PRO A 270 1.50 2.72 -2.53
C PRO A 270 1.48 1.20 -2.25
N ASP A 271 2.59 0.51 -2.52
CA ASP A 271 2.71 -0.93 -2.29
C ASP A 271 2.51 -1.23 -0.81
N VAL A 272 1.57 -2.11 -0.52
CA VAL A 272 1.28 -2.58 0.84
C VAL A 272 1.61 -4.06 0.98
N ARG A 273 2.55 -4.58 0.18
CA ARG A 273 2.95 -6.00 0.23
C ARG A 273 3.39 -6.41 1.64
N LEU A 274 2.55 -7.26 2.20
CA LEU A 274 2.55 -7.99 3.46
C LEU A 274 3.80 -8.85 3.68
#